data_AF-A0A260YV94-F1
#
_entry.id   AF-A0A260YV94-F1
#
_cell.length_a   1.000
_cell.length_b   1.000
_cell.length_c   1.000
_cell.angle_alpha   90.00
_cell.angle_beta   90.00
_cell.angle_gamma   90.00
#
_symmetry.space_group_name_H-M   'P 1'
#
loop_
_entity.id
_entity.type
_entity.pdbx_description
1 polymer ?
#
loop_
_entity_poly.entity_id
_entity_poly.type
_entity_poly.pdbx_seq_one_letter_code
_entity_poly.pdbx_strand_id
1 'polypeptide(L)'
;ELTTNISIKNDIKASLGTSLSKKEMNRLLYYGSVESIPFYNCSWKSQSEWLENGLKRPLLGYPITVFGVFIELLYPPILYIIFKTKLIRHACYKIIVMLALVDMTATACSCLISGPLFIKGAVF
;
A
#
# COMPACT_ATOMS: atom_id res chain seq x y z
N GLU A 1 39.34 20.92 13.00
CA GLU A 1 38.07 21.38 13.60
C GLU A 1 36.82 21.12 12.74
N LEU A 2 36.92 21.08 11.40
CA LEU A 2 35.76 20.82 10.53
C LEU A 2 35.33 19.34 10.51
N THR A 3 36.29 18.40 10.62
CA THR A 3 36.05 16.95 10.61
C THR A 3 35.38 16.43 11.88
N THR A 4 35.66 17.02 13.05
CA THR A 4 35.02 16.65 14.32
C THR A 4 33.55 17.06 14.38
N ASN A 5 33.17 18.18 13.76
CA ASN A 5 31.77 18.64 13.69
C ASN A 5 30.88 17.72 12.82
N ILE A 6 31.45 17.10 11.78
CA ILE A 6 30.70 16.19 10.89
C ILE A 6 30.41 14.86 11.59
N SER A 7 31.36 14.32 12.37
CA SER A 7 31.16 13.08 13.14
C SER A 7 30.05 13.25 14.18
N ILE A 8 30.09 14.32 14.98
CA ILE A 8 29.09 14.60 16.03
C ILE A 8 27.68 14.75 15.44
N LYS A 9 27.55 15.38 14.27
CA LYS A 9 26.25 15.54 13.59
C LYS A 9 25.68 14.21 13.09
N ASN A 10 26.55 13.29 12.66
CA ASN A 10 26.15 11.95 12.23
C ASN A 10 25.75 11.07 13.43
N ASP A 11 26.45 11.19 14.55
CA ASP A 11 26.14 10.47 15.79
C ASP A 11 24.81 10.93 16.41
N ILE A 12 24.51 12.23 16.39
CA ILE A 12 23.21 12.77 16.81
C ILE A 12 22.08 12.28 15.88
N LYS A 13 22.30 12.23 14.56
CA LYS A 13 21.30 11.73 13.60
C LYS A 13 21.03 10.24 13.79
N ALA A 14 22.05 9.44 14.11
CA ALA A 14 21.92 8.03 14.43
C ALA A 14 21.20 7.80 15.77
N SER A 15 21.49 8.61 16.80
CA SER A 15 20.82 8.57 18.11
C SER A 15 19.35 9.02 18.02
N LEU A 16 19.05 10.04 17.21
CA LEU A 16 17.69 10.48 16.95
C LEU A 16 16.91 9.43 16.13
N GLY A 17 17.53 8.84 15.11
CA GLY A 17 16.94 7.76 14.31
C GLY A 17 16.65 6.50 15.13
N THR A 18 17.54 6.14 16.06
CA THR A 18 17.32 5.02 16.98
C THR A 18 16.28 5.34 18.07
N SER A 19 16.21 6.58 18.58
CA SER A 19 15.14 6.97 19.52
C SER A 19 13.76 7.05 18.88
N LEU A 20 13.67 7.47 17.61
CA LEU A 20 12.43 7.46 16.84
C LEU A 20 11.94 6.02 16.61
N SER A 21 12.84 5.14 16.17
CA SER A 21 12.56 3.71 15.98
C SER A 21 12.19 3.00 17.30
N LYS A 22 12.83 3.38 18.43
CA LYS A 22 12.53 2.83 19.75
C LYS A 22 11.22 3.36 20.33
N LYS A 23 10.81 4.59 19.99
CA LYS A 23 9.49 5.15 20.32
C LYS A 23 8.37 4.43 19.56
N GLU A 24 8.61 4.04 18.31
CA GLU A 24 7.67 3.25 17.51
C GLU A 24 7.49 1.82 18.04
N MET A 25 8.58 1.13 18.42
CA MET A 25 8.50 -0.24 18.95
C MET A 25 7.87 -0.35 20.35
N ASN A 26 7.84 0.72 21.14
CA ASN A 26 7.29 0.73 22.50
C ASN A 26 5.94 1.45 22.63
N ARG A 27 5.23 1.69 21.51
CA ARG A 27 3.93 2.38 21.52
C ARG A 27 2.91 1.71 22.45
N LEU A 28 2.88 0.38 22.49
CA LEU A 28 1.97 -0.35 23.38
C LEU A 28 2.31 -0.14 24.86
N LEU A 29 3.59 -0.08 25.22
CA LEU A 29 4.02 0.21 26.60
C LEU A 29 3.73 1.66 27.00
N TYR A 30 3.81 2.59 26.05
CA TYR A 30 3.54 4.01 26.30
C TYR A 30 2.04 4.31 26.42
N TYR A 31 1.22 3.74 25.54
CA TYR A 31 -0.23 3.98 25.50
C TYR A 31 -1.03 2.97 26.34
N GLY A 32 -0.43 1.85 26.76
CA GLY A 32 -1.03 0.82 27.62
C GLY A 32 -2.05 -0.10 26.93
N SER A 33 -2.64 0.30 25.81
CA SER A 33 -3.59 -0.48 25.02
C SER A 33 -3.47 -0.13 23.52
N VAL A 34 -4.00 -0.99 22.65
CA VAL A 34 -4.10 -0.72 21.20
C VAL A 34 -5.12 0.39 20.90
N GLU A 35 -6.17 0.52 21.71
CA GLU A 35 -7.25 1.49 21.52
C GLU A 35 -6.87 2.93 21.90
N SER A 36 -5.88 3.10 22.77
CA SER A 36 -5.37 4.40 23.18
C SER A 36 -4.32 4.95 22.21
N ILE A 37 -3.89 4.16 21.23
CA ILE A 37 -3.00 4.62 20.17
C ILE A 37 -3.80 5.50 19.19
N PRO A 38 -3.32 6.72 18.88
CA PRO A 38 -3.99 7.59 17.93
C PRO A 38 -4.13 6.89 16.57
N PHE A 39 -5.31 7.05 15.94
CA PHE A 39 -5.70 6.47 14.65
C PHE A 39 -5.97 4.96 14.60
N TYR A 40 -5.77 4.20 15.69
CA TYR A 40 -6.10 2.76 15.74
C TYR A 40 -7.49 2.46 16.29
N ASN A 41 -8.11 3.43 16.97
CA ASN A 41 -9.48 3.29 17.45
C ASN A 41 -10.48 3.77 16.40
N CYS A 42 -11.00 2.84 15.61
CA CYS A 42 -11.98 3.14 14.55
C CYS A 42 -13.32 3.67 15.10
N SER A 43 -13.65 3.38 16.37
CA SER A 43 -14.90 3.82 17.03
C SER A 43 -14.84 5.25 17.57
N TRP A 44 -13.67 5.90 17.52
CA TRP A 44 -13.47 7.22 18.13
C TRP A 44 -14.14 8.36 17.36
N LYS A 45 -14.30 8.21 16.04
CA LYS A 45 -14.89 9.24 15.17
C LYS A 45 -15.89 8.61 14.21
N SER A 46 -16.85 9.42 13.76
CA SER A 46 -17.78 9.03 12.70
C SER A 46 -17.06 8.92 11.35
N GLN A 47 -17.61 8.12 10.42
CA GLN A 47 -16.99 7.91 9.10
C GLN A 47 -16.77 9.21 8.31
N SER A 48 -17.65 10.21 8.48
CA SER A 48 -17.53 11.54 7.88
C SER A 48 -16.34 12.30 8.43
N GLU A 49 -16.15 12.31 9.76
CA GLU A 49 -15.00 12.97 10.39
C GLU A 49 -13.68 12.28 10.02
N TRP A 50 -13.69 10.96 9.83
CA TRP A 50 -12.51 10.22 9.34
C TRP A 50 -12.09 10.64 7.94
N LEU A 51 -13.06 10.83 7.03
CA LEU A 51 -12.80 11.26 5.66
C LEU A 51 -12.31 12.72 5.56
N GLU A 52 -12.69 13.57 6.52
CA GLU A 52 -12.20 14.95 6.60
C GLU A 52 -10.78 15.03 7.15
N ASN A 53 -10.45 14.22 8.16
CA ASN A 53 -9.12 14.17 8.76
C ASN A 53 -8.10 13.37 7.92
N GLY A 54 -8.59 12.61 6.94
CA GLY A 54 -7.79 11.78 6.05
C GLY A 54 -6.86 12.57 5.12
N LEU A 55 -5.60 12.15 5.04
CA LEU A 55 -4.64 12.76 4.12
C LEU A 55 -4.91 12.30 2.68
N LYS A 56 -5.60 13.14 1.92
CA LYS A 56 -5.92 12.90 0.51
C LYS A 56 -4.66 12.99 -0.33
N ARG A 57 -4.33 11.91 -1.06
CA ARG A 57 -3.17 11.85 -1.97
C ARG A 57 -3.63 11.59 -3.41
N PRO A 58 -4.39 12.51 -4.02
CA PRO A 58 -4.99 12.29 -5.35
C PRO A 58 -3.92 12.09 -6.44
N LEU A 59 -2.77 12.77 -6.32
CA LEU A 59 -1.64 12.62 -7.24
C LEU A 59 -1.06 11.19 -7.29
N LEU A 60 -1.23 10.41 -6.21
CA LEU A 60 -0.85 8.99 -6.21
C LEU A 60 -2.04 8.11 -6.60
N GLY A 61 -3.24 8.43 -6.10
CA GLY A 61 -4.43 7.61 -6.32
C GLY A 61 -4.86 7.53 -7.79
N TYR A 62 -4.98 8.67 -8.49
CA TYR A 62 -5.42 8.69 -9.89
C TYR A 62 -4.55 7.86 -10.84
N PRO A 63 -3.21 8.06 -10.91
CA PRO A 63 -2.38 7.28 -11.84
C PRO A 63 -2.40 5.79 -11.52
N ILE A 64 -2.43 5.40 -10.23
CA ILE A 64 -2.50 3.98 -9.83
C ILE A 64 -3.83 3.36 -10.28
N THR A 65 -4.95 4.05 -10.07
CA THR A 65 -6.26 3.55 -10.51
C THR A 65 -6.35 3.44 -12.03
N VAL A 66 -5.92 4.48 -12.77
CA VAL A 66 -5.97 4.47 -14.24
C VAL A 66 -5.07 3.35 -14.80
N PHE A 67 -3.87 3.19 -14.26
CA PHE A 67 -2.98 2.11 -14.65
C PHE A 67 -3.59 0.73 -14.37
N GLY A 68 -4.15 0.53 -13.17
CA GLY A 68 -4.82 -0.72 -12.81
C GLY A 68 -5.98 -1.06 -13.74
N VAL A 69 -6.84 -0.09 -14.07
CA VAL A 69 -7.96 -0.28 -15.00
C VAL A 69 -7.46 -0.68 -16.39
N PHE A 70 -6.41 -0.03 -16.88
CA PHE A 70 -5.84 -0.35 -18.19
C PHE A 70 -5.29 -1.78 -18.25
N ILE A 71 -4.56 -2.20 -17.22
CA ILE A 71 -4.02 -3.56 -17.13
C ILE A 71 -5.14 -4.60 -17.00
N GLU A 72 -6.16 -4.33 -16.17
CA GLU A 72 -7.31 -5.23 -15.99
C GLU A 72 -8.12 -5.43 -17.29
N LEU A 73 -8.14 -4.43 -18.18
CA LEU A 73 -8.75 -4.55 -19.51
C LEU A 73 -7.90 -5.39 -20.48
N LEU A 74 -6.58 -5.46 -20.28
CA LEU A 74 -5.65 -6.14 -21.18
C LEU A 74 -5.55 -7.64 -20.90
N TYR A 75 -5.71 -8.08 -19.65
CA TYR A 75 -5.64 -9.51 -19.30
C TYR A 75 -6.76 -10.39 -19.90
N PRO A 76 -8.05 -9.99 -19.89
CA PRO A 76 -9.15 -10.78 -20.46
C PRO A 76 -8.98 -11.18 -21.94
N PRO A 77 -8.61 -10.29 -22.88
CA PRO A 77 -8.41 -10.69 -24.28
C PRO A 77 -7.23 -11.66 -24.45
N ILE A 78 -6.16 -11.51 -23.66
CA ILE A 78 -5.01 -12.43 -23.68
C ILE A 78 -5.45 -13.83 -23.23
N LEU A 79 -6.15 -13.92 -22.10
CA LEU A 79 -6.69 -15.18 -21.60
C LEU A 79 -7.65 -15.81 -22.63
N TYR A 80 -8.56 -15.01 -23.20
CA TYR A 80 -9.49 -15.47 -24.23
C TYR A 80 -8.78 -16.12 -25.41
N ILE A 81 -7.69 -15.54 -25.91
CA ILE A 81 -6.91 -16.11 -27.03
C ILE A 81 -6.28 -17.46 -26.62
N ILE A 82 -5.72 -17.56 -25.41
CA ILE A 82 -5.10 -18.80 -24.90
C ILE A 82 -6.14 -19.93 -24.82
N PHE A 83 -7.35 -19.63 -24.35
CA PHE A 83 -8.44 -20.61 -24.29
C PHE A 83 -8.96 -20.97 -25.69
N LYS A 84 -9.15 -19.97 -26.58
CA LYS A 84 -9.64 -20.18 -27.95
C LYS A 84 -8.71 -21.06 -28.78
N THR A 85 -7.41 -20.84 -28.65
CA THR A 85 -6.38 -21.58 -29.39
C THR A 85 -6.05 -22.94 -28.77
N LYS A 86 -6.70 -23.31 -27.64
CA LYS A 86 -6.45 -24.55 -26.89
C LYS A 86 -4.98 -24.72 -26.43
N LEU A 87 -4.26 -23.61 -26.31
CA LEU A 87 -2.85 -23.56 -25.91
C LEU A 87 -2.64 -24.06 -24.46
N ILE A 88 -3.70 -24.04 -23.65
CA ILE A 88 -3.72 -24.54 -22.26
C ILE A 88 -3.39 -26.03 -22.11
N ARG A 89 -3.30 -26.79 -23.21
CA ARG A 89 -2.84 -28.18 -23.19
C ARG A 89 -1.39 -28.30 -22.72
N HIS A 90 -0.55 -27.30 -22.98
CA HIS A 90 0.85 -27.29 -22.55
C HIS A 90 0.99 -26.76 -21.11
N ALA A 91 1.89 -27.36 -20.34
CA ALA A 91 2.11 -27.01 -18.93
C ALA A 91 2.52 -25.53 -18.73
N CYS A 92 3.34 -24.98 -19.64
CA CYS A 92 3.76 -23.58 -19.58
C CYS A 92 2.56 -22.61 -19.66
N TYR A 93 1.63 -22.83 -20.59
CA TYR A 93 0.44 -22.00 -20.71
C TYR A 93 -0.52 -22.14 -19.52
N LYS A 94 -0.56 -23.29 -18.84
CA LYS A 94 -1.32 -23.44 -17.59
C LYS A 94 -0.77 -22.52 -16.50
N ILE A 95 0.54 -22.44 -16.35
CA ILE A 95 1.18 -21.56 -15.37
C ILE A 95 0.92 -20.10 -15.73
N ILE A 96 1.03 -19.73 -17.01
CA ILE A 96 0.74 -18.37 -17.48
C ILE A 96 -0.71 -17.96 -17.16
N VAL A 97 -1.68 -18.85 -17.36
CA VAL A 97 -3.09 -18.59 -17.01
C VAL A 97 -3.26 -18.39 -15.50
N MET A 98 -2.65 -19.24 -14.67
CA MET A 98 -2.73 -19.09 -13.21
C MET A 98 -2.06 -17.80 -12.74
N LEU A 99 -0.91 -17.43 -13.32
CA LEU A 99 -0.22 -16.19 -13.02
C LEU A 99 -1.07 -14.97 -13.40
N ALA A 100 -1.67 -14.98 -14.60
CA ALA A 100 -2.57 -13.91 -15.03
C ALA A 100 -3.78 -13.75 -14.10
N LEU A 101 -4.36 -14.84 -13.60
CA LEU A 101 -5.44 -14.77 -12.61
C LEU A 101 -4.97 -14.16 -11.29
N VAL A 102 -3.82 -14.59 -10.77
CA VAL A 102 -3.24 -14.01 -9.55
C VAL A 102 -2.97 -12.52 -9.74
N ASP A 103 -2.38 -12.14 -10.87
CA ASP A 103 -2.08 -10.74 -11.20
C ASP A 103 -3.36 -9.89 -11.31
N MET A 104 -4.42 -10.39 -11.94
CA MET A 104 -5.71 -9.70 -12.00
C MET A 104 -6.28 -9.49 -10.59
N THR A 105 -6.24 -10.51 -9.73
CA THR A 105 -6.72 -10.37 -8.34
C THR A 105 -5.87 -9.38 -7.53
N ALA A 106 -4.55 -9.43 -7.67
CA ALA A 106 -3.64 -8.53 -7.00
C ALA A 106 -3.81 -7.08 -7.47
N THR A 107 -3.99 -6.88 -8.78
CA THR A 107 -4.25 -5.57 -9.41
C THR A 107 -5.60 -5.02 -8.98
N ALA A 108 -6.65 -5.85 -8.89
CA ALA A 108 -7.94 -5.43 -8.39
C ALA A 108 -7.85 -4.91 -6.94
N CYS A 109 -7.21 -5.65 -6.04
CA CYS A 109 -7.05 -5.22 -4.64
C CYS A 109 -6.12 -4.00 -4.50
N SER A 110 -5.00 -3.99 -5.22
CA SER A 110 -3.94 -2.99 -5.04
C SER A 110 -4.21 -1.69 -5.79
N CYS A 111 -4.92 -1.74 -6.92
CA CYS A 111 -5.12 -0.57 -7.77
C CYS A 111 -6.59 -0.12 -7.81
N LEU A 112 -7.53 -1.06 -8.01
CA LEU A 112 -8.96 -0.72 -8.14
C LEU A 112 -9.62 -0.42 -6.80
N ILE A 113 -9.25 -1.15 -5.74
CA ILE A 113 -9.74 -0.88 -4.38
C ILE A 113 -8.88 0.21 -3.73
N SER A 114 -7.56 -0.01 -3.64
CA SER A 114 -6.70 0.92 -2.88
C SER A 114 -6.57 2.30 -3.54
N GLY A 115 -6.62 2.42 -4.87
CA GLY A 115 -6.48 3.70 -5.56
C GLY A 115 -7.59 4.72 -5.22
N PRO A 116 -8.89 4.37 -5.35
CA PRO A 116 -9.98 5.23 -4.88
C PRO A 116 -9.94 5.55 -3.39
N LEU A 117 -9.46 4.61 -2.57
CA LEU A 117 -9.22 4.83 -1.14
C LEU A 117 -8.16 5.94 -0.91
N PHE A 118 -7.07 5.96 -1.69
CA PHE A 118 -6.07 7.03 -1.64
C PHE A 118 -6.62 8.40 -2.08
N ILE A 119 -7.54 8.42 -3.06
CA ILE A 119 -8.20 9.66 -3.51
C ILE A 119 -9.10 10.21 -2.41
N LYS A 120 -9.89 9.34 -1.76
CA LYS A 120 -10.78 9.73 -0.66
C LYS A 120 -10.03 10.06 0.63
N GLY A 121 -8.78 9.59 0.78
CA GLY A 121 -8.00 9.76 1.99
C GLY A 121 -8.49 8.84 3.11
N ALA A 122 -8.92 7.62 2.78
CA ALA A 122 -9.39 6.68 3.79
C ALA A 122 -8.30 6.39 4.83
N VAL A 123 -8.67 6.51 6.12
CA VAL A 123 -7.84 6.14 7.26
C VAL A 123 -8.47 4.89 7.87
N PHE A 124 -7.67 3.85 8.08
CA PHE A 124 -8.10 2.56 8.64
C PHE A 124 -7.61 2.43 10.07
#